data_AF-A0A6A4SAB2-F1
#
_entry.id   AF-A0A6A4SAB2-F1
#
_cell.length_a   1.000
_cell.length_b   1.000
_cell.length_c   1.000
_cell.angle_alpha   90.00
_cell.angle_beta   90.00
_cell.angle_gamma   90.00
#
_symmetry.space_group_name_H-M   'P 1'
#
loop_
_entity.id
_entity.type
_entity.pdbx_description
1 polymer ?
#
loop_
_entity_poly.entity_id
_entity_poly.type
_entity_poly.pdbx_seq_one_letter_code
_entity_poly.pdbx_strand_id
1 'polypeptide(L)'
;MESGPSRGSAAQKRPVRTQAVIDQSDMYTHVLSSFTERKGVSHKFIIAVLMEYIRSLNQFQITVQHYLYELVIKTLVQHSLFYMLHQFLQYHVLSDSKPLRLSTANDEIVEVLLSKQQVLGALRFIRSVGGHDNVSARKFLDAARQTADQMLFYTVFRSFQQRNHRLRGSPAFNPDSSLLLRLHPSSL
;
A
#
# COMPACT_ATOMS: atom_id res chain seq x y z
N MET A 1 62.00 57.25 18.89
CA MET A 1 61.02 56.55 19.75
C MET A 1 59.78 57.44 19.73
N GLU A 2 58.61 57.16 19.17
CA GLU A 2 57.85 55.99 18.64
C GLU A 2 56.96 56.57 17.49
N SER A 3 56.86 55.98 16.28
CA SER A 3 55.94 54.89 15.84
C SER A 3 54.47 55.19 16.19
N GLY A 4 53.56 55.72 15.36
CA GLY A 4 53.05 55.29 14.04
C GLY A 4 51.53 55.03 14.16
N PRO A 5 50.62 55.53 13.27
CA PRO A 5 49.18 55.49 13.52
C PRO A 5 48.56 54.13 13.16
N SER A 6 47.74 53.60 14.08
CA SER A 6 47.04 52.32 13.97
C SER A 6 46.06 52.30 12.79
N ARG A 7 46.40 51.52 11.77
CA ARG A 7 45.50 51.12 10.68
C ARG A 7 44.30 50.35 11.26
N GLY A 8 43.10 50.89 11.07
CA GLY A 8 41.85 50.16 11.29
C GLY A 8 41.80 48.92 10.40
N SER A 9 42.00 47.75 11.00
CA SER A 9 41.71 46.48 10.35
C SER A 9 40.19 46.33 10.27
N ALA A 10 39.60 46.67 9.14
CA ALA A 10 38.26 46.23 8.80
C ALA A 10 38.26 44.70 8.84
N ALA A 11 37.67 44.14 9.90
CA ALA A 11 37.44 42.72 10.01
C ALA A 11 36.57 42.31 8.82
N GLN A 12 37.18 41.70 7.81
CA GLN A 12 36.48 41.01 6.74
C GLN A 12 35.62 39.93 7.41
N LYS A 13 34.32 40.23 7.57
CA LYS A 13 33.32 39.22 7.92
C LYS A 13 33.41 38.15 6.83
N ARG A 14 34.07 37.03 7.16
CA ARG A 14 34.00 35.81 6.35
C ARG A 14 32.52 35.52 6.14
N PRO A 15 32.05 35.30 4.90
CA PRO A 15 30.66 34.93 4.68
C PRO A 15 30.40 33.68 5.52
N VAL A 16 29.44 33.80 6.45
CA VAL A 16 28.94 32.66 7.21
C VAL A 16 28.46 31.68 6.15
N ARG A 17 29.09 30.52 6.07
CA ARG A 17 28.60 29.41 5.25
C ARG A 17 27.21 29.11 5.81
N THR A 18 26.16 29.62 5.18
CA THR A 18 24.79 29.27 5.51
C THR A 18 24.72 27.78 5.26
N GLN A 19 24.87 26.97 6.32
CA GLN A 19 24.61 25.54 6.23
C GLN A 19 23.15 25.46 5.79
N ALA A 20 22.91 25.04 4.56
CA ALA A 20 21.56 24.79 4.09
C ALA A 20 21.00 23.67 4.97
N VAL A 21 20.16 24.04 5.94
CA VAL A 21 19.42 23.09 6.76
C VAL A 21 18.32 22.57 5.84
N ILE A 22 18.49 21.36 5.33
CA ILE A 22 17.47 20.69 4.52
C ILE A 22 16.43 20.14 5.48
N ASP A 23 15.19 20.59 5.36
CA ASP A 23 14.09 20.11 6.19
C ASP A 23 13.36 18.90 5.55
N GLN A 24 12.40 18.31 6.27
CA GLN A 24 11.64 17.17 5.76
C GLN A 24 10.76 17.55 4.55
N SER A 25 10.39 18.82 4.38
CA SER A 25 9.55 19.33 3.29
C SER A 25 10.37 19.46 2.01
N ASP A 26 11.60 19.94 2.14
CA ASP A 26 12.59 20.01 1.07
C ASP A 26 12.90 18.61 0.54
N MET A 27 13.14 17.65 1.45
CA MET A 27 13.36 16.25 1.09
C MET A 27 12.16 15.65 0.37
N TYR A 28 10.94 15.92 0.83
CA TYR A 28 9.73 15.44 0.18
C TYR A 28 9.58 15.98 -1.25
N THR A 29 9.66 17.30 -1.39
CA THR A 29 9.32 18.00 -2.64
C THR A 29 10.38 17.76 -3.72
N HIS A 30 11.66 17.82 -3.35
CA HIS A 30 12.76 17.83 -4.31
C HIS A 30 13.41 16.46 -4.53
N VAL A 31 13.21 15.51 -3.61
CA VAL A 31 13.86 14.20 -3.69
C VAL A 31 12.83 13.08 -3.77
N LEU A 32 12.01 12.93 -2.73
CA LEU A 32 11.17 11.74 -2.57
C LEU A 32 10.03 11.70 -3.61
N SER A 33 9.30 12.80 -3.80
CA SER A 33 8.23 12.88 -4.80
C SER A 33 8.74 12.58 -6.21
N SER A 34 9.77 13.29 -6.66
CA SER A 34 10.37 13.06 -7.98
C SER A 34 10.97 11.66 -8.14
N PHE A 35 11.44 11.05 -7.05
CA PHE A 35 11.93 9.68 -7.05
C PHE A 35 10.82 8.65 -7.23
N THR A 36 9.65 8.84 -6.60
CA THR A 36 8.50 7.91 -6.73
C THR A 36 7.94 7.83 -8.16
N GLU A 37 8.16 8.85 -8.98
CA GLU A 37 7.66 8.92 -10.36
C GLU A 37 8.65 8.33 -11.39
N ARG A 38 9.88 7.97 -10.98
CA ARG A 38 10.89 7.47 -11.92
C ARG A 38 10.52 6.11 -12.49
N LYS A 39 10.36 6.06 -13.82
CA LYS A 39 10.18 4.82 -14.57
C LYS A 39 11.47 4.00 -14.61
N GLY A 40 11.35 2.68 -14.50
CA GLY A 40 12.48 1.74 -14.58
C GLY A 40 13.09 1.34 -13.23
N VAL A 41 12.66 1.96 -12.12
CA VAL A 41 13.05 1.54 -10.77
C VAL A 41 12.01 0.55 -10.22
N SER A 42 12.47 -0.50 -9.54
CA SER A 42 11.57 -1.46 -8.88
C SER A 42 10.72 -0.76 -7.83
N HIS A 43 9.40 -0.90 -7.89
CA HIS A 43 8.48 -0.30 -6.91
C HIS A 43 8.81 -0.75 -5.46
N LYS A 44 9.29 -1.98 -5.28
CA LYS A 44 9.76 -2.47 -3.98
C LYS A 44 10.96 -1.68 -3.47
N PHE A 45 11.86 -1.27 -4.36
CA PHE A 45 13.02 -0.45 -4.00
C PHE A 45 12.58 0.98 -3.65
N ILE A 46 11.64 1.55 -4.39
CA ILE A 46 11.07 2.87 -4.06
C ILE A 46 10.54 2.87 -2.64
N ILE A 47 9.73 1.87 -2.29
CA ILE A 47 9.19 1.76 -0.93
C ILE A 47 10.29 1.51 0.10
N ALA A 48 11.28 0.66 -0.19
CA ALA A 48 12.40 0.44 0.70
C ALA A 48 13.14 1.75 1.03
N VAL A 49 13.37 2.61 0.04
CA VAL A 49 14.01 3.92 0.24
C VAL A 49 13.14 4.85 1.09
N LEU A 50 11.84 4.95 0.79
CA LEU A 50 10.92 5.77 1.59
C LEU A 50 10.87 5.30 3.05
N MET A 51 10.85 3.98 3.25
CA MET A 51 10.82 3.38 4.58
C MET A 51 12.14 3.52 5.32
N GLU A 52 13.27 3.44 4.64
CA GLU A 52 14.59 3.67 5.23
C GLU A 52 14.72 5.13 5.68
N TYR A 53 14.18 6.08 4.91
CA TYR A 53 14.12 7.48 5.33
C TYR A 53 13.30 7.65 6.61
N ILE A 54 12.07 7.11 6.65
CA ILE A 54 11.21 7.15 7.85
C ILE A 54 11.88 6.44 9.05
N ARG A 55 12.53 5.30 8.83
CA ARG A 55 13.29 4.59 9.87
C ARG A 55 14.44 5.44 10.41
N SER A 56 15.17 6.14 9.54
CA SER A 56 16.26 7.02 9.97
C SER A 56 15.73 8.18 10.82
N LEU A 57 14.62 8.80 10.43
CA LEU A 57 13.98 9.86 11.23
C LEU A 57 13.62 9.36 12.63
N ASN A 58 12.98 8.20 12.72
CA ASN A 58 12.63 7.57 14.00
C ASN A 58 13.88 7.20 14.83
N GLN A 59 14.94 6.70 14.20
CA GLN A 59 16.20 6.37 14.87
C GLN A 59 16.85 7.59 15.53
N PHE A 60 16.76 8.75 14.88
CA PHE A 60 17.24 10.02 15.41
C PHE A 60 16.20 10.78 16.26
N GLN A 61 15.08 10.13 16.63
CA GLN A 61 14.01 10.73 17.42
C GLN A 61 13.41 11.99 16.79
N ILE A 62 13.43 12.08 15.46
CA ILE A 62 12.81 13.16 14.70
C ILE A 62 11.36 12.77 14.44
N THR A 63 10.41 13.61 14.84
CA THR A 63 8.99 13.40 14.56
C THR A 63 8.75 13.38 13.05
N VAL A 64 8.24 12.25 12.56
CA VAL A 64 7.94 12.05 11.15
C VAL A 64 6.68 12.82 10.78
N GLN A 65 6.77 13.66 9.74
CA GLN A 65 5.61 14.40 9.26
C GLN A 65 4.62 13.49 8.50
N HIS A 66 3.33 13.74 8.68
CA HIS A 66 2.26 12.88 8.17
C HIS A 66 2.29 12.67 6.64
N TYR A 67 2.69 13.69 5.88
CA TYR A 67 2.75 13.60 4.41
C TYR A 67 3.76 12.55 3.90
N LEU A 68 4.76 12.16 4.72
CA LEU A 68 5.70 11.08 4.37
C LEU A 68 5.02 9.71 4.41
N TYR A 69 4.19 9.48 5.43
CA TYR A 69 3.36 8.28 5.52
C TYR A 69 2.34 8.24 4.38
N GLU A 70 1.73 9.38 4.06
CA GLU A 70 0.80 9.50 2.93
C GLU A 70 1.48 9.16 1.59
N LEU A 71 2.73 9.58 1.37
CA LEU A 71 3.51 9.24 0.18
C LEU A 71 3.73 7.74 0.04
N VAL A 72 4.09 7.07 1.15
CA VAL A 72 4.27 5.62 1.19
C VAL A 72 2.96 4.91 0.83
N ILE A 73 1.85 5.33 1.43
CA ILE A 73 0.52 4.76 1.16
C ILE A 73 0.12 4.96 -0.30
N LYS A 74 0.25 6.18 -0.84
CA LYS A 74 -0.04 6.50 -2.25
C LYS A 74 0.79 5.62 -3.19
N THR A 75 2.09 5.47 -2.92
CA THR A 75 3.00 4.63 -3.71
C THR A 75 2.60 3.15 -3.66
N LEU A 76 2.27 2.64 -2.48
CA LEU A 76 1.83 1.25 -2.28
C LEU A 76 0.51 0.94 -3.00
N VAL A 77 -0.45 1.86 -2.94
CA VAL A 77 -1.75 1.75 -3.61
C VAL A 77 -1.58 1.80 -5.12
N GLN A 78 -0.79 2.75 -5.63
CA GLN A 78 -0.52 2.91 -7.07
C GLN A 78 0.09 1.64 -7.68
N HIS A 79 1.05 1.02 -6.98
CA HIS A 79 1.77 -0.15 -7.47
C HIS A 79 1.17 -1.49 -7.06
N SER A 80 -0.03 -1.49 -6.45
CA SER A 80 -0.72 -2.69 -6.00
C SER A 80 0.09 -3.58 -5.04
N LEU A 81 0.96 -2.97 -4.24
CA LEU A 81 1.78 -3.65 -3.24
C LEU A 81 1.03 -3.79 -1.92
N PHE A 82 -0.20 -4.30 -2.01
CA PHE A 82 -1.18 -4.29 -0.94
C PHE A 82 -0.82 -5.17 0.25
N TYR A 83 -0.08 -6.26 0.02
CA TYR A 83 0.45 -7.07 1.12
C TYR A 83 1.37 -6.23 2.03
N MET A 84 2.21 -5.40 1.44
CA MET A 84 3.13 -4.55 2.18
C MET A 84 2.38 -3.40 2.87
N LEU A 85 1.36 -2.83 2.22
CA LEU A 85 0.46 -1.86 2.85
C LEU A 85 -0.24 -2.43 4.08
N HIS A 86 -0.79 -3.64 3.97
CA HIS A 86 -1.41 -4.34 5.09
C HIS A 86 -0.41 -4.56 6.23
N GLN A 87 0.78 -5.07 5.93
CA GLN A 87 1.83 -5.27 6.93
C GLN A 87 2.19 -3.94 7.63
N PHE A 88 2.30 -2.84 6.89
CA PHE A 88 2.60 -1.55 7.48
C PHE A 88 1.49 -0.98 8.38
N LEU A 89 0.22 -1.21 8.03
CA LEU A 89 -0.92 -0.85 8.87
C LEU A 89 -0.99 -1.76 10.11
N GLN A 90 -0.73 -3.06 9.94
CA GLN A 90 -0.78 -4.07 11.00
C GLN A 90 0.34 -3.88 12.04
N TYR A 91 1.55 -3.55 11.61
CA TYR A 91 2.71 -3.36 12.48
C TYR A 91 2.85 -1.93 13.01
N HIS A 92 1.82 -1.08 12.87
CA HIS A 92 1.82 0.31 13.32
C HIS A 92 2.94 1.19 12.75
N VAL A 93 3.69 0.71 11.76
CA VAL A 93 4.86 1.41 11.21
C VAL A 93 4.46 2.75 10.56
N LEU A 94 3.21 2.83 10.07
CA LEU A 94 2.64 4.05 9.48
C LEU A 94 1.52 4.67 10.35
N SER A 95 1.27 4.15 11.56
CA SER A 95 0.13 4.62 12.38
C SER A 95 0.45 4.61 13.87
N ASP A 96 0.84 5.78 14.37
CA ASP A 96 0.63 6.17 15.77
C ASP A 96 -0.86 6.33 16.11
N SER A 97 -1.76 6.36 15.10
CA SER A 97 -3.18 6.59 15.31
C SER A 97 -4.05 5.33 15.17
N LYS A 98 -4.29 4.67 16.31
CA LYS A 98 -5.41 3.76 16.66
C LYS A 98 -5.64 2.47 15.83
N PRO A 99 -5.92 1.32 16.48
CA PRO A 99 -6.12 0.00 15.86
C PRO A 99 -7.44 -0.20 15.06
N LEU A 100 -8.09 0.87 14.56
CA LEU A 100 -9.46 0.83 14.03
C LEU A 100 -9.58 0.76 12.49
N ARG A 101 -8.49 0.68 11.72
CA ARG A 101 -8.53 0.76 10.23
C ARG A 101 -8.22 -0.54 9.47
N LEU A 102 -8.02 -1.67 10.17
CA LEU A 102 -7.55 -2.91 9.54
C LEU A 102 -8.63 -3.65 8.72
N SER A 103 -9.90 -3.61 9.15
CA SER A 103 -10.97 -4.26 8.38
C SER A 103 -11.27 -3.53 7.07
N THR A 104 -11.31 -2.19 7.11
CA THR A 104 -11.60 -1.36 5.94
C THR A 104 -10.51 -1.50 4.87
N ALA A 105 -9.24 -1.56 5.28
CA ALA A 105 -8.13 -1.74 4.36
C ALA A 105 -8.17 -3.08 3.62
N ASN A 106 -8.59 -4.17 4.28
CA ASN A 106 -8.70 -5.47 3.64
C ASN A 106 -9.77 -5.49 2.54
N ASP A 107 -10.92 -4.87 2.81
CA ASP A 107 -12.01 -4.76 1.83
C ASP A 107 -11.62 -3.88 0.64
N GLU A 108 -10.97 -2.74 0.88
CA GLU A 108 -10.45 -1.85 -0.16
C GLU A 108 -9.41 -2.56 -1.05
N ILE A 109 -8.48 -3.32 -0.45
CA ILE A 109 -7.47 -4.10 -1.18
C ILE A 109 -8.13 -5.14 -2.08
N VAL A 110 -9.12 -5.86 -1.56
CA VAL A 110 -9.87 -6.86 -2.33
C VAL A 110 -10.60 -6.18 -3.49
N GLU A 111 -11.27 -5.06 -3.24
CA GLU A 111 -12.00 -4.31 -4.26
C GLU A 111 -11.09 -3.84 -5.39
N VAL A 112 -9.90 -3.31 -5.06
CA VAL A 112 -8.92 -2.91 -6.09
C VAL A 112 -8.38 -4.12 -6.86
N LEU A 113 -8.03 -5.23 -6.19
CA LEU A 113 -7.55 -6.43 -6.88
C LEU A 113 -8.61 -7.02 -7.83
N LEU A 114 -9.88 -7.03 -7.41
CA LEU A 114 -10.98 -7.46 -8.25
C LEU A 114 -11.21 -6.50 -9.43
N SER A 115 -11.10 -5.18 -9.23
CA SER A 115 -11.19 -4.19 -10.32
C SER A 115 -10.10 -4.35 -11.38
N LYS A 116 -8.90 -4.81 -10.97
CA LYS A 116 -7.78 -5.12 -11.85
C LYS A 116 -7.81 -6.52 -12.44
N GLN A 117 -8.94 -7.23 -12.31
CA GLN A 117 -9.12 -8.61 -12.77
C GLN A 117 -8.17 -9.63 -12.12
N GLN A 118 -7.53 -9.28 -11.01
CA GLN A 118 -6.59 -10.15 -10.29
C GLN A 118 -7.32 -11.03 -9.26
N VAL A 119 -8.29 -11.84 -9.71
CA VAL A 119 -9.22 -12.58 -8.84
C VAL A 119 -8.51 -13.59 -7.94
N LEU A 120 -7.56 -14.38 -8.48
CA LEU A 120 -6.77 -15.32 -7.66
C LEU A 120 -5.84 -14.58 -6.68
N GLY A 121 -5.35 -13.41 -7.07
CA GLY A 121 -4.55 -12.54 -6.20
C GLY A 121 -5.37 -12.09 -4.99
N ALA A 122 -6.58 -11.60 -5.22
CA ALA A 122 -7.54 -11.25 -4.17
C ALA A 122 -7.86 -12.46 -3.28
N LEU A 123 -8.10 -13.63 -3.87
CA LEU A 123 -8.46 -14.86 -3.14
C LEU A 123 -7.29 -15.38 -2.28
N ARG A 124 -6.06 -15.24 -2.75
CA ARG A 124 -4.87 -15.58 -1.96
C ARG A 124 -4.67 -14.59 -0.81
N PHE A 125 -4.88 -13.30 -1.05
CA PHE A 125 -4.76 -12.26 -0.04
C PHE A 125 -5.73 -12.48 1.13
N ILE A 126 -7.02 -12.66 0.85
CA ILE A 126 -8.06 -12.91 1.87
C ILE A 126 -7.82 -14.21 2.66
N ARG A 127 -7.23 -15.25 2.04
CA ARG A 127 -6.78 -16.44 2.78
C ARG A 127 -5.60 -16.12 3.70
N SER A 128 -4.64 -15.31 3.24
CA SER A 128 -3.45 -14.96 4.03
C SER A 128 -3.75 -14.12 5.27
N VAL A 129 -4.77 -13.27 5.21
CA VAL A 129 -5.19 -12.41 6.35
C VAL A 129 -6.26 -13.06 7.23
N GLY A 130 -6.64 -14.31 6.96
CA GLY A 130 -7.68 -15.01 7.72
C GLY A 130 -9.13 -14.56 7.45
N GLY A 131 -9.33 -13.63 6.50
CA GLY A 131 -10.66 -13.10 6.14
C GLY A 131 -11.48 -14.00 5.20
N HIS A 132 -10.91 -15.13 4.76
CA HIS A 132 -11.54 -16.04 3.80
C HIS A 132 -12.96 -16.47 4.18
N ASP A 133 -13.32 -16.50 5.47
CA ASP A 133 -14.63 -16.98 5.95
C ASP A 133 -15.71 -15.90 6.02
N ASN A 134 -15.36 -14.62 5.81
CA ASN A 134 -16.31 -13.50 5.81
C ASN A 134 -16.54 -12.86 4.44
N VAL A 135 -15.72 -13.17 3.44
CA VAL A 135 -15.85 -12.49 2.13
C VAL A 135 -17.06 -12.97 1.34
N SER A 136 -17.66 -12.07 0.55
CA SER A 136 -18.77 -12.38 -0.35
C SER A 136 -18.27 -13.10 -1.60
N ALA A 137 -18.70 -14.36 -1.80
CA ALA A 137 -18.36 -15.14 -3.00
C ALA A 137 -18.82 -14.46 -4.30
N ARG A 138 -19.93 -13.72 -4.25
CA ARG A 138 -20.53 -13.04 -5.40
C ARG A 138 -19.56 -12.06 -6.06
N LYS A 139 -18.90 -11.20 -5.26
CA LYS A 139 -17.95 -10.20 -5.80
C LYS A 139 -16.80 -10.85 -6.57
N PHE A 140 -16.31 -12.00 -6.10
CA PHE A 140 -15.24 -12.75 -6.75
C PHE A 140 -15.71 -13.47 -8.03
N LEU A 141 -16.91 -14.05 -7.99
CA LEU A 141 -17.50 -14.71 -9.15
C LEU A 141 -17.84 -13.71 -10.27
N ASP A 142 -18.37 -12.54 -9.91
CA ASP A 142 -18.67 -11.48 -10.87
C ASP A 142 -17.39 -10.96 -11.52
N ALA A 143 -16.32 -10.73 -10.73
CA ALA A 143 -15.02 -10.35 -11.28
C ALA A 143 -14.40 -11.44 -12.18
N ALA A 144 -14.54 -12.72 -11.81
CA ALA A 144 -14.06 -13.83 -12.65
C ALA A 144 -14.86 -14.00 -13.94
N ARG A 145 -16.15 -13.64 -13.96
CA ARG A 145 -16.95 -13.61 -15.19
C ARG A 145 -16.49 -12.52 -16.14
N GLN A 146 -16.09 -11.36 -15.61
CA GLN A 146 -15.66 -10.23 -16.42
C GLN A 146 -14.34 -10.50 -17.17
N THR A 147 -13.51 -11.45 -16.72
CA THR A 147 -12.28 -11.81 -17.42
C THR A 147 -12.51 -12.72 -18.63
N ALA A 148 -13.75 -13.19 -18.84
CA ALA A 148 -14.11 -14.19 -19.86
C ALA A 148 -13.26 -15.49 -19.80
N ASP A 149 -12.61 -15.77 -18.67
CA ASP A 149 -11.82 -16.97 -18.44
C ASP A 149 -12.66 -18.01 -17.68
N GLN A 150 -13.15 -19.00 -18.42
CA GLN A 150 -14.01 -20.06 -17.88
C GLN A 150 -13.29 -20.92 -16.82
N MET A 151 -11.98 -21.14 -16.98
CA MET A 151 -11.18 -21.93 -16.02
C MET A 151 -10.96 -21.16 -14.72
N LEU A 152 -10.72 -19.85 -14.81
CA LEU A 152 -10.65 -18.97 -13.65
C LEU A 152 -11.98 -18.98 -12.89
N PHE A 153 -13.09 -18.79 -13.59
CA PHE A 153 -14.42 -18.81 -13.00
C PHE A 153 -14.69 -20.13 -12.27
N TYR A 154 -14.44 -21.27 -12.93
CA TYR A 154 -14.65 -22.59 -12.35
C TYR A 154 -13.79 -22.81 -11.09
N THR A 155 -12.54 -22.36 -11.13
CA THR A 155 -11.60 -22.46 -10.00
C THR A 155 -12.11 -21.68 -8.79
N VAL A 156 -12.54 -20.43 -9.01
CA VAL A 156 -13.09 -19.56 -7.96
C VAL A 156 -14.39 -20.16 -7.41
N PHE A 157 -15.27 -20.64 -8.30
CA PHE A 157 -16.51 -21.31 -7.93
C PHE A 157 -16.28 -22.54 -7.03
N ARG A 158 -15.40 -23.46 -7.44
CA ARG A 158 -15.00 -24.63 -6.64
C ARG A 158 -14.43 -24.24 -5.29
N SER A 159 -13.59 -23.20 -5.23
CA SER A 159 -13.02 -22.71 -3.97
C SER A 159 -14.11 -22.28 -2.98
N PHE A 160 -15.12 -21.54 -3.43
CA PHE A 160 -16.22 -21.12 -2.57
C PHE A 160 -17.20 -22.25 -2.24
N GLN A 161 -17.42 -23.22 -3.14
CA GLN A 161 -18.18 -24.43 -2.80
C GLN A 161 -17.50 -25.21 -1.66
N GLN A 162 -16.18 -25.38 -1.74
CA GLN A 162 -15.43 -26.07 -0.70
C GLN A 162 -15.46 -25.31 0.63
N ARG A 163 -15.38 -23.97 0.59
CA ARG A 163 -15.60 -23.13 1.77
C ARG A 163 -17.00 -23.32 2.36
N ASN A 164 -18.04 -23.27 1.53
CA ASN A 164 -19.42 -23.41 1.99
C ASN A 164 -19.63 -24.79 2.63
N HIS A 165 -19.07 -25.85 2.03
CA HIS A 165 -19.12 -27.18 2.61
C HIS A 165 -18.38 -27.25 3.95
N ARG A 166 -17.21 -26.62 4.08
CA ARG A 166 -16.49 -26.54 5.38
C ARG A 166 -17.27 -25.77 6.45
N LEU A 167 -17.91 -24.66 6.10
CA LEU A 167 -18.58 -23.78 7.07
C LEU A 167 -20.00 -24.23 7.42
N ARG A 168 -20.73 -24.78 6.45
CA ARG A 168 -22.17 -25.07 6.56
C ARG A 168 -22.52 -26.54 6.30
N GLY A 169 -21.54 -27.38 5.93
CA GLY A 169 -21.79 -28.75 5.46
C GLY A 169 -22.42 -28.85 4.07
N SER A 170 -22.76 -27.72 3.43
CA SER A 170 -23.41 -27.68 2.11
C SER A 170 -22.62 -26.84 1.12
N PRO A 171 -22.39 -27.32 -0.12
CA PRO A 171 -21.72 -26.54 -1.16
C PRO A 171 -22.63 -25.44 -1.75
N ALA A 172 -23.92 -25.41 -1.39
CA ALA A 172 -24.89 -24.50 -1.99
C ALA A 172 -24.62 -23.03 -1.62
N PHE A 173 -24.61 -22.17 -2.64
CA PHE A 173 -24.63 -20.73 -2.45
C PHE A 173 -26.02 -20.26 -2.02
N ASN A 174 -26.10 -19.16 -1.27
CA ASN A 174 -27.40 -18.58 -0.91
C ASN A 174 -28.20 -18.23 -2.17
N PRO A 175 -29.54 -18.33 -2.12
CA PRO A 175 -30.41 -18.16 -3.29
C PRO A 175 -30.16 -16.85 -4.07
N ASP A 176 -29.86 -15.75 -3.39
CA ASP A 176 -29.45 -14.47 -4.01
C ASP A 176 -28.21 -14.55 -4.89
N SER A 177 -27.27 -15.44 -4.58
CA SER A 177 -26.07 -15.68 -5.38
C SER A 177 -26.32 -16.70 -6.50
N SER A 178 -27.30 -17.58 -6.31
CA SER A 178 -27.63 -18.64 -7.26
C SER A 178 -28.38 -18.14 -8.51
N LEU A 179 -29.09 -17.00 -8.42
CA LEU A 179 -29.74 -16.39 -9.59
C LEU A 179 -28.72 -15.87 -10.62
N LEU A 180 -27.54 -15.43 -10.20
CA LEU A 180 -26.45 -15.02 -11.09
C LEU A 180 -25.77 -16.21 -11.79
N LEU A 181 -25.75 -17.37 -11.12
CA LEU A 181 -25.23 -18.64 -11.67
C LEU A 181 -26.21 -19.31 -12.64
N ARG A 182 -27.50 -18.94 -12.59
CA ARG A 182 -28.54 -19.45 -13.50
C ARG A 182 -28.56 -18.76 -14.86
N LEU A 183 -27.80 -17.68 -15.05
CA LEU A 183 -27.56 -17.08 -16.36
C LEU A 183 -26.39 -17.79 -17.09
N HIS A 184 -26.54 -19.10 -17.35
CA HIS A 184 -25.69 -19.97 -18.19
C HIS A 184 -24.18 -20.10 -17.79
N PRO A 185 -23.54 -21.28 -17.99
CA PRO A 185 -23.59 -22.06 -19.21
C PRO A 185 -24.20 -23.45 -19.00
N SER A 186 -25.32 -23.68 -19.69
CA SER A 186 -25.55 -25.00 -20.28
C SER A 186 -24.39 -25.35 -21.21
N SER A 187 -24.07 -26.65 -21.27
CA SER A 187 -23.08 -27.31 -22.13
C SER A 187 -21.65 -27.42 -21.56
N LEU A 188 -21.48 -28.37 -20.63
CA LEU A 188 -20.68 -29.60 -20.83
C LEU A 188 -21.01 -30.61 -19.72
#